data_AF-A0A927PAR7-F1
#
_entry.id   AF-A0A927PAR7-F1
#
_cell.length_a   1.000
_cell.length_b   1.000
_cell.length_c   1.000
_cell.angle_alpha   90.00
_cell.angle_beta   90.00
_cell.angle_gamma   90.00
#
_symmetry.space_group_name_H-M   'P 1'
#
loop_
_entity.id
_entity.type
_entity.pdbx_description
1 polymer ?
#
loop_
_entity_poly.entity_id
_entity_poly.type
_entity_poly.pdbx_seq_one_letter_code
_entity_poly.pdbx_strand_id
1 'polypeptide(L)'
;MKNVIVQLWNGELCPVSKSGLNNEEQRKLEALVHNARMELEESLLAEQQELLDAYISCQAKLLCMREDQAFLDGYSLGTRITAEALLESEKE
;
A
#
# COMPACT_ATOMS: atom_id res chain seq x y z
N MET A 1 4.12 -17.31 -13.58
CA MET A 1 3.54 -15.95 -13.55
C MET A 1 2.03 -15.90 -13.34
N LYS A 2 1.18 -16.61 -14.11
CA LYS A 2 -0.29 -16.61 -13.89
C LYS A 2 -0.72 -16.93 -12.44
N ASN A 3 -0.01 -17.85 -11.78
CA ASN A 3 -0.30 -18.22 -10.39
C ASN A 3 0.01 -17.08 -9.40
N VAL A 4 1.17 -16.43 -9.52
CA VAL A 4 1.60 -15.33 -8.62
C VAL A 4 0.67 -14.12 -8.66
N ILE A 5 0.17 -13.73 -9.84
CA ILE A 5 -0.77 -12.60 -9.96
C ILE A 5 -2.11 -12.93 -9.29
N VAL A 6 -2.62 -14.15 -9.47
CA VAL A 6 -3.85 -14.61 -8.81
C VAL A 6 -3.66 -14.66 -7.29
N GLN A 7 -2.49 -15.11 -6.82
CA GLN A 7 -2.14 -15.13 -5.41
C GLN A 7 -2.01 -13.72 -4.80
N LEU A 8 -1.45 -12.75 -5.55
CA LEU A 8 -1.42 -11.34 -5.14
C LEU A 8 -2.85 -10.77 -5.06
N TRP A 9 -3.67 -11.03 -6.08
CA TRP A 9 -5.06 -10.54 -6.15
C TRP A 9 -5.94 -11.10 -5.03
N ASN A 10 -5.78 -12.39 -4.70
CA ASN A 10 -6.51 -13.04 -3.61
C ASN A 10 -5.90 -12.75 -2.23
N GLY A 11 -4.81 -11.99 -2.16
CA GLY A 11 -4.12 -11.64 -0.90
C GLY A 11 -3.30 -12.78 -0.27
N GLU A 12 -3.15 -13.92 -0.94
CA GLU A 12 -2.27 -15.02 -0.50
C GLU A 12 -0.80 -14.60 -0.49
N LEU A 13 -0.40 -13.75 -1.45
CA LEU A 13 0.84 -13.00 -1.41
C LEU A 13 0.49 -11.54 -1.08
N CYS A 14 0.88 -11.09 0.11
CA CYS A 14 0.72 -9.69 0.50
C CYS A 14 2.10 -9.09 0.79
N PRO A 15 2.71 -8.36 -0.15
CA PRO A 15 4.00 -7.68 0.08
C PRO A 15 3.91 -6.69 1.26
N VAL A 16 2.75 -6.05 1.44
CA VAL A 16 2.48 -5.11 2.53
C VAL A 16 2.47 -5.80 3.89
N SER A 17 1.98 -7.05 4.00
CA SER A 17 2.06 -7.77 5.27
C SER A 17 3.50 -8.08 5.69
N LYS A 18 4.47 -7.94 4.78
CA LYS A 18 5.91 -8.06 5.04
C LYS A 18 6.64 -6.73 5.16
N SER A 19 6.05 -5.60 4.78
CA SER A 19 6.74 -4.30 4.81
C SER A 19 7.04 -3.82 6.24
N GLY A 20 6.16 -4.10 7.20
CA GLY A 20 6.37 -3.79 8.62
C GLY A 20 7.19 -4.84 9.41
N LEU A 21 7.35 -6.06 8.88
CA LEU A 21 8.10 -7.13 9.57
C LEU A 21 9.60 -6.81 9.68
N ASN A 22 10.13 -6.02 8.75
CA ASN A 22 11.55 -5.70 8.65
C ASN A 22 11.90 -4.28 9.12
N ASN A 23 10.93 -3.47 9.55
CA ASN A 23 11.16 -2.10 9.99
C ASN A 23 10.46 -1.81 11.33
N GLU A 24 11.23 -1.85 12.41
CA GLU A 24 10.73 -1.64 13.76
C GLU A 24 10.24 -0.20 14.00
N GLU A 25 10.87 0.80 13.37
CA GLU A 25 10.44 2.20 13.47
C GLU A 25 9.07 2.41 12.83
N GLN A 26 8.83 1.77 11.68
CA GLN A 26 7.53 1.82 11.02
C GLN A 26 6.43 1.27 11.92
N ARG A 27 6.62 0.11 12.56
CA ARG A 27 5.63 -0.47 13.48
C ARG A 27 5.34 0.43 14.68
N LYS A 28 6.37 1.06 15.25
CA LYS A 28 6.20 2.01 16.36
C LYS A 28 5.37 3.22 15.93
N LEU A 29 5.64 3.76 14.74
CA LEU A 29 4.86 4.86 14.18
C LEU A 29 3.42 4.46 13.88
N GLU A 30 3.17 3.28 13.32
CA GLU A 30 1.82 2.77 13.08
C GLU A 30 1.01 2.67 14.38
N ALA A 31 1.61 2.17 15.46
CA ALA A 31 0.97 2.12 16.77
C ALA A 31 0.68 3.52 17.33
N LEU A 32 1.61 4.47 17.19
CA LEU A 32 1.41 5.85 17.63
C LEU A 32 0.29 6.55 16.86
N VAL A 33 0.24 6.35 15.53
CA VAL A 33 -0.83 6.88 14.68
C VAL A 33 -2.19 6.31 15.08
N HIS A 34 -2.25 4.99 15.36
CA HIS A 34 -3.47 4.35 15.82
C HIS A 34 -3.97 4.96 17.14
N ASN A 35 -3.10 5.08 18.13
CA ASN A 35 -3.46 5.63 19.44
C ASN A 35 -3.90 7.10 19.33
N ALA A 36 -3.15 7.92 18.59
CA ALA A 36 -3.49 9.33 18.37
C ALA A 36 -4.83 9.49 17.63
N ARG A 37 -5.16 8.58 16.71
CA ARG A 37 -6.48 8.57 16.04
C ARG A 37 -7.61 8.26 17.01
N MET A 38 -7.43 7.26 17.88
CA MET A 38 -8.43 6.91 18.89
C MET A 38 -8.70 8.08 19.85
N GLU A 39 -7.63 8.70 20.38
CA GLU A 39 -7.75 9.87 21.27
C GLU A 39 -8.44 11.06 20.58
N LEU A 40 -8.14 11.28 19.29
CA LEU A 40 -8.81 12.31 18.51
C LEU A 40 -10.30 12.01 18.38
N GLU A 41 -10.67 10.80 17.98
CA GLU A 41 -12.07 10.37 17.80
C GLU A 41 -12.91 10.46 19.07
N GLU A 42 -12.32 10.22 20.24
CA GLU A 42 -13.00 10.37 21.54
C GLU A 42 -13.21 11.83 21.96
N SER A 43 -12.39 12.75 21.43
CA SER A 43 -12.43 14.18 21.80
C SER A 43 -13.35 15.05 20.92
N LEU A 44 -13.80 14.52 19.79
CA LEU A 44 -14.60 15.26 18.81
C LEU A 44 -16.09 15.32 19.15
N LEU A 45 -16.72 16.43 18.78
CA LEU A 45 -18.18 16.53 18.75
C LEU A 45 -18.74 15.75 17.55
N ALA A 46 -20.00 15.31 17.64
CA ALA A 46 -20.65 14.50 16.60
C ALA A 46 -20.55 15.10 15.17
N GLU A 47 -20.76 16.42 15.03
CA GLU A 47 -20.64 17.12 13.74
C GLU A 47 -19.19 17.11 13.19
N GLN A 48 -18.19 17.15 14.07
CA GLN A 48 -16.79 17.07 13.69
C GLN A 48 -16.38 15.64 13.31
N GLN A 49 -17.03 14.64 13.91
CA GLN A 49 -16.83 13.24 13.61
C GLN A 49 -17.31 12.90 12.20
N GLU A 50 -18.49 13.39 11.79
CA GLU A 50 -19.00 13.21 10.42
C GLU A 50 -18.05 13.83 9.37
N LEU A 51 -17.50 15.02 9.66
CA LEU A 51 -16.51 15.65 8.79
C LEU A 51 -15.21 14.85 8.71
N LEU A 52 -14.74 14.32 9.85
CA LEU A 52 -13.55 13.47 9.90
C LEU A 52 -13.76 12.17 9.10
N ASP A 53 -14.90 11.51 9.26
CA ASP A 53 -15.24 10.27 8.54
C ASP A 53 -15.33 10.49 7.03
N ALA A 54 -15.94 11.60 6.59
CA ALA A 54 -15.97 11.97 5.19
C ALA A 54 -14.56 12.21 4.62
N TYR A 55 -13.70 12.90 5.39
CA TYR A 55 -12.31 13.12 5.02
C TYR A 55 -11.52 11.80 4.92
N ILE A 56 -11.63 10.92 5.92
CA ILE A 56 -10.97 9.61 5.94
C ILE A 56 -11.43 8.76 4.76
N SER A 57 -12.73 8.74 4.46
CA SER A 57 -13.29 8.00 3.33
C SER A 57 -12.72 8.48 1.99
N CYS A 58 -12.62 9.80 1.80
CA CYS A 58 -12.01 10.38 0.61
C CYS A 58 -10.51 10.07 0.51
N GLN A 59 -9.77 10.16 1.61
CA GLN A 59 -8.35 9.80 1.65
C GLN A 59 -8.12 8.32 1.35
N ALA A 60 -8.94 7.42 1.89
CA ALA A 60 -8.85 5.99 1.62
C ALA A 60 -9.05 5.69 0.13
N LYS A 61 -10.07 6.30 -0.51
CA LYS A 61 -10.29 6.17 -1.95
C LYS A 61 -9.11 6.69 -2.77
N LEU A 62 -8.59 7.87 -2.40
CA LEU A 62 -7.42 8.45 -3.07
C LEU A 62 -6.18 7.57 -2.92
N LEU A 63 -5.96 6.99 -1.74
CA LEU A 63 -4.87 6.05 -1.49
C LEU A 63 -5.00 4.81 -2.38
N CYS A 64 -6.18 4.17 -2.43
CA CYS A 64 -6.40 3.03 -3.32
C CYS A 64 -6.08 3.36 -4.78
N MET A 65 -6.57 4.50 -5.28
CA MET A 65 -6.27 4.94 -6.66
C MET A 65 -4.77 5.13 -6.91
N ARG A 66 -4.04 5.67 -5.92
CA ARG A 66 -2.59 5.86 -6.00
C ARG A 66 -1.84 4.53 -5.95
N GLU A 67 -2.25 3.62 -5.08
CA GLU A 67 -1.64 2.29 -4.94
C GLU A 67 -1.85 1.46 -6.22
N ASP A 68 -3.04 1.50 -6.81
CA ASP A 68 -3.34 0.85 -8.09
C ASP A 68 -2.42 1.36 -9.20
N GLN A 69 -2.28 2.68 -9.32
CA GLN A 69 -1.40 3.28 -10.32
C GLN A 69 0.07 2.94 -10.06
N ALA A 70 0.53 3.03 -8.81
CA ALA A 70 1.89 2.71 -8.43
C ALA A 70 2.22 1.23 -8.70
N PHE A 71 1.27 0.33 -8.48
CA PHE A 71 1.42 -1.08 -8.84
C PHE A 71 1.59 -1.26 -10.35
N LEU A 72 0.74 -0.62 -11.17
CA LEU A 72 0.82 -0.71 -12.63
C LEU A 72 2.14 -0.14 -13.17
N ASP A 73 2.56 1.01 -12.66
CA ASP A 73 3.81 1.66 -13.05
C ASP A 73 5.02 0.82 -12.66
N GLY A 74 5.04 0.31 -11.41
CA GLY A 74 6.10 -0.56 -10.90
C GLY A 74 6.19 -1.88 -11.66
N TYR A 75 5.04 -2.52 -11.95
CA TYR A 75 4.97 -3.75 -12.74
C TYR A 75 5.50 -3.54 -14.17
N SER A 76 5.07 -2.45 -14.82
CA SER A 76 5.50 -2.10 -16.18
C SER A 76 7.01 -1.84 -16.22
N LEU A 77 7.54 -1.10 -15.25
CA LEU A 77 8.97 -0.83 -15.13
C LEU A 77 9.77 -2.11 -14.88
N GLY A 78 9.36 -2.94 -13.93
CA GLY A 78 10.04 -4.20 -13.63
C GLY A 78 10.06 -5.17 -14.81
N THR A 79 8.97 -5.21 -15.58
CA THR A 79 8.89 -6.02 -16.81
C THR A 79 9.87 -5.53 -17.87
N ARG A 80 9.98 -4.21 -18.07
CA ARG A 80 10.95 -3.61 -19.00
C ARG A 80 12.37 -3.93 -18.62
N ILE A 81 12.74 -3.72 -17.34
CA ILE A 81 14.07 -4.04 -16.81
C ILE A 81 14.40 -5.52 -17.05
N THR A 82 13.46 -6.41 -16.76
CA THR A 82 13.67 -7.86 -16.94
C THR A 82 13.87 -8.22 -18.42
N ALA A 83 13.07 -7.64 -19.32
CA ALA A 83 13.17 -7.88 -20.75
C ALA A 83 14.51 -7.37 -21.32
N GLU A 84 14.94 -6.17 -20.91
CA GLU A 84 16.23 -5.59 -21.30
C GLU A 84 17.40 -6.49 -20.84
N ALA A 85 17.40 -6.94 -19.57
CA ALA A 85 18.43 -7.81 -19.03
C ALA A 85 18.52 -9.17 -19.76
N LEU A 86 17.37 -9.78 -20.10
CA LEU A 86 17.34 -11.05 -20.83
C LEU A 86 17.85 -10.89 -22.27
N LEU A 87 17.43 -9.83 -22.97
CA LEU A 87 17.84 -9.58 -24.35
C LEU A 87 19.32 -9.16 -24.48
N GLU A 88 19.91 -8.58 -23.44
CA GLU A 88 21.36 -8.35 -23.37
C GLU A 88 22.12 -9.66 -23.14
N SER A 89 21.60 -10.57 -22.32
CA SER A 89 22.26 -11.86 -22.04
C SER A 89 22.28 -12.85 -23.23
N GLU A 90 21.42 -12.64 -24.24
CA GLU A 90 21.40 -13.45 -25.48
C GLU A 90 22.38 -12.94 -26.56
N LYS A 91 23.07 -11.82 -26.33
CA LYS A 91 24.04 -11.24 -27.27
C LYS A 91 25.51 -11.55 -26.94
N GLU A 92 25.78 -12.21 -25.81
CA GLU A 92 27.07 -12.83 -25.47
C GLU A 92 27.09 -14.32 -25.83
#